data_AF-A0A4V2XHS7-F1
#
_entry.id   AF-A0A4V2XHS7-F1
#
_cell.length_a   1.000
_cell.length_b   1.000
_cell.length_c   1.000
_cell.angle_alpha   90.00
_cell.angle_beta   90.00
_cell.angle_gamma   90.00
#
_symmetry.space_group_name_H-M   'P 1'
#
loop_
_entity.id
_entity.type
_entity.pdbx_description
1 polymer ?
#
loop_
_entity_poly.entity_id
_entity_poly.type
_entity_poly.pdbx_seq_one_letter_code
_entity_poly.pdbx_strand_id
1 'polypeptide(L)'
;MQQAATRIEDSAGIVKGLQTKLDGHKGQLMSGWAGNAAVSFDRVFNEFQTEMTKVRTALEGMHQKLVQTKITYETTEQEQQDAVNKINQLLNGST
;
A
#
# COMPACT_ATOMS: atom_id res chain seq x y z
N MET A 1 -7.14 7.56 10.13
CA MET A 1 -6.27 6.40 9.80
C MET A 1 -6.90 5.51 8.74
N GLN A 2 -8.07 4.92 8.98
CA GLN A 2 -8.71 3.99 8.04
C GLN A 2 -8.96 4.59 6.64
N GLN A 3 -9.55 5.79 6.56
CA GLN A 3 -9.78 6.44 5.28
C GLN A 3 -8.49 6.72 4.49
N ALA A 4 -7.39 7.05 5.17
CA ALA A 4 -6.10 7.26 4.53
C ALA A 4 -5.50 5.93 4.03
N ALA A 5 -5.63 4.85 4.81
CA ALA A 5 -5.23 3.52 4.40
C ALA A 5 -5.96 3.08 3.13
N THR A 6 -7.30 3.18 3.10
CA THR A 6 -8.10 2.85 1.91
C THR A 6 -7.68 3.63 0.68
N ARG A 7 -7.48 4.95 0.80
CA ARG A 7 -7.03 5.78 -0.34
C ARG A 7 -5.66 5.37 -0.87
N ILE A 8 -4.74 4.97 0.01
CA ILE A 8 -3.40 4.50 -0.38
C ILE A 8 -3.50 3.14 -1.08
N GLU A 9 -4.32 2.23 -0.56
CA GLU A 9 -4.60 0.94 -1.19
C GLU A 9 -5.18 1.11 -2.60
N ASP A 10 -6.20 1.97 -2.74
CA ASP A 10 -6.82 2.30 -4.03
C ASP A 10 -5.78 2.85 -5.01
N SER A 11 -4.94 3.77 -4.56
CA SER A 11 -3.88 4.37 -5.37
C SER A 11 -2.84 3.35 -5.83
N ALA A 12 -2.42 2.44 -4.94
CA ALA A 12 -1.52 1.35 -5.29
C ALA A 12 -2.15 0.41 -6.33
N GLY A 13 -3.44 0.12 -6.19
CA GLY A 13 -4.23 -0.64 -7.16
C GLY A 13 -4.29 0.03 -8.54
N ILE A 14 -4.54 1.34 -8.58
CA ILE A 14 -4.54 2.14 -9.82
C ILE A 14 -3.17 2.08 -10.50
N VAL A 15 -2.09 2.32 -9.75
CA VAL A 15 -0.71 2.25 -10.27
C VAL A 15 -0.43 0.88 -10.89
N LYS A 16 -0.76 -0.20 -10.17
CA LYS A 16 -0.60 -1.58 -10.66
C LYS A 16 -1.39 -1.80 -11.95
N GLY A 17 -2.65 -1.35 -12.01
CA GLY A 17 -3.50 -1.49 -13.19
C GLY A 17 -2.94 -0.74 -14.40
N LEU A 18 -2.40 0.46 -14.20
CA LEU A 18 -1.74 1.23 -15.26
C LEU A 18 -0.48 0.51 -15.77
N GLN A 19 0.35 -0.05 -14.88
CA GLN A 19 1.52 -0.82 -15.28
C GLN A 19 1.16 -2.04 -16.14
N THR A 20 0.12 -2.80 -15.75
CA THR A 20 -0.34 -3.97 -16.52
C THR A 20 -0.84 -3.58 -17.91
N LYS A 21 -1.63 -2.50 -18.02
CA LYS A 21 -2.13 -2.01 -19.31
C LYS A 21 -0.98 -1.55 -20.21
N LEU A 22 -0.06 -0.79 -19.64
CA LEU A 22 1.09 -0.27 -20.35
C LEU A 22 2.01 -1.39 -20.87
N ASP A 23 2.20 -2.46 -20.09
CA ASP A 23 2.94 -3.65 -20.50
C ASP A 23 2.27 -4.37 -21.68
N GLY A 24 0.94 -4.50 -21.64
CA GLY A 24 0.16 -5.03 -22.77
C GLY A 24 0.31 -4.17 -24.04
N HIS A 25 0.23 -2.84 -23.93
CA HIS A 25 0.44 -1.94 -25.06
C HIS A 25 1.86 -2.01 -25.62
N LYS A 26 2.89 -2.13 -24.77
CA LYS A 26 4.25 -2.38 -25.22
C LYS A 26 4.36 -3.69 -25.99
N GLY A 27 3.79 -4.79 -25.48
CA GLY A 27 3.83 -6.08 -26.16
C GLY A 27 3.25 -6.01 -27.58
N GLN A 28 2.12 -5.31 -27.75
CA GLN A 28 1.51 -5.06 -29.05
C GLN A 28 2.40 -4.20 -29.96
N LEU A 29 2.95 -3.10 -29.43
CA LEU A 29 3.81 -2.20 -30.17
C LEU A 29 5.10 -2.88 -30.64
N MET A 30 5.70 -3.71 -29.78
CA MET A 30 6.97 -4.38 -30.04
C MET A 30 6.85 -5.62 -30.95
N SER A 31 5.64 -6.14 -31.21
CA SER A 31 5.48 -7.43 -31.92
C SER A 31 6.00 -7.42 -33.36
N GLY A 32 6.10 -6.24 -33.98
CA GLY A 32 6.66 -6.05 -35.32
C GLY A 32 7.65 -4.89 -35.40
N TRP A 33 7.95 -4.23 -34.28
CA TRP A 33 8.83 -3.06 -34.25
C TRP A 33 10.24 -3.46 -33.85
N ALA A 34 11.16 -3.37 -34.80
CA ALA A 34 12.56 -3.71 -34.62
C ALA A 34 13.49 -2.54 -34.99
N GLY A 35 14.74 -2.63 -34.54
CA GLY A 35 15.79 -1.65 -34.80
C GLY A 35 16.15 -0.78 -33.60
N ASN A 36 17.09 0.14 -33.78
CA ASN A 36 17.69 0.92 -32.68
C ASN A 36 16.67 1.77 -31.89
N ALA A 37 15.62 2.26 -32.56
CA ALA A 37 14.54 2.98 -31.91
C ALA A 37 13.74 2.09 -30.95
N ALA A 38 13.39 0.86 -31.37
CA ALA A 38 12.68 -0.11 -30.54
C ALA A 38 13.51 -0.51 -29.32
N VAL A 39 14.82 -0.73 -29.48
CA VAL A 39 15.75 -1.01 -28.37
C VAL A 39 15.82 0.16 -27.38
N SER A 40 15.86 1.40 -27.88
CA SER A 40 15.93 2.59 -27.03
C SER A 40 14.63 2.82 -26.27
N PHE A 41 13.49 2.61 -26.94
CA PHE A 41 12.18 2.63 -26.30
C PHE A 41 12.06 1.56 -25.21
N ASP A 42 12.47 0.32 -25.50
CA ASP A 42 12.43 -0.78 -24.53
C ASP A 42 13.22 -0.44 -23.25
N ARG A 43 14.39 0.18 -23.39
CA ARG A 43 15.20 0.65 -22.25
C ARG A 43 14.45 1.67 -21.39
N VAL A 44 13.94 2.74 -22.01
CA VAL A 44 13.20 3.79 -21.28
C VAL A 44 11.94 3.23 -20.62
N PHE A 45 11.27 2.30 -21.30
CA PHE A 45 10.12 1.62 -20.75
C PHE A 45 10.45 0.81 -19.50
N ASN A 46 11.55 0.04 -19.53
CA ASN A 46 11.96 -0.77 -18.39
C ASN A 46 12.39 0.11 -17.20
N GLU A 47 13.00 1.26 -17.46
CA GLU A 47 13.31 2.26 -16.44
C GLU A 47 12.04 2.85 -15.84
N PHE A 48 11.07 3.24 -16.66
CA PHE A 48 9.76 3.70 -16.20
C PHE A 48 9.05 2.65 -15.32
N GLN A 49 9.05 1.37 -15.73
CA GLN A 49 8.46 0.29 -14.94
C GLN A 49 9.17 0.08 -13.60
N THR A 50 10.48 0.29 -13.57
CA THR A 50 11.28 0.23 -12.34
C THR A 50 10.86 1.33 -11.37
N GLU A 51 10.76 2.58 -11.84
CA GLU A 51 10.32 3.71 -11.00
C GLU A 51 8.87 3.55 -10.52
N MET A 52 7.97 3.11 -11.40
CA MET A 52 6.57 2.84 -11.03
C MET A 52 6.45 1.72 -9.99
N THR A 53 7.32 0.72 -10.05
CA THR A 53 7.39 -0.32 -9.03
C THR A 53 7.82 0.26 -7.68
N LYS A 54 8.80 1.18 -7.65
CA LYS A 54 9.20 1.86 -6.41
C LYS A 54 8.04 2.66 -5.81
N VAL A 55 7.30 3.41 -6.64
CA VAL A 55 6.11 4.16 -6.19
C VAL A 55 5.06 3.23 -5.60
N ARG A 56 4.74 2.13 -6.29
CA ARG A 56 3.77 1.14 -5.81
C ARG A 56 4.19 0.52 -4.47
N THR A 57 5.44 0.07 -4.37
CA THR A 57 5.98 -0.51 -3.12
C THR A 57 5.96 0.50 -1.96
N ALA A 58 6.24 1.78 -2.24
CA ALA A 58 6.15 2.82 -1.22
C ALA A 58 4.70 3.03 -0.73
N LEU A 59 3.73 3.03 -1.64
CA LEU A 59 2.30 3.09 -1.29
C LEU A 59 1.89 1.88 -0.44
N GLU A 60 2.23 0.66 -0.86
CA GLU A 60 1.96 -0.57 -0.11
C GLU A 60 2.58 -0.54 1.29
N GLY A 61 3.82 -0.07 1.42
CA GLY A 61 4.50 0.08 2.71
C GLY A 61 3.85 1.15 3.62
N MET A 62 3.36 2.25 3.05
CA MET A 62 2.59 3.24 3.81
C MET A 62 1.25 2.68 4.29
N HIS A 63 0.55 1.93 3.44
CA HIS A 63 -0.69 1.25 3.81
C HIS A 63 -0.49 0.31 5.01
N GLN A 64 0.52 -0.55 4.94
CA GLN A 64 0.87 -1.47 6.03
C GLN A 64 1.12 -0.73 7.35
N LYS A 65 1.88 0.38 7.32
CA LYS A 65 2.16 1.20 8.51
C LYS A 65 0.89 1.81 9.10
N LEU A 66 -0.03 2.32 8.26
CA LEU A 66 -1.29 2.89 8.73
C LEU A 66 -2.21 1.84 9.38
N VAL A 67 -2.32 0.66 8.77
CA VAL A 67 -3.09 -0.46 9.33
C VAL A 67 -2.48 -0.93 10.64
N GLN A 68 -1.15 -1.09 10.70
CA GLN A 68 -0.47 -1.46 11.93
C GLN A 68 -0.69 -0.43 13.04
N THR A 69 -0.62 0.86 12.71
CA THR A 69 -0.86 1.91 13.68
C THR A 69 -2.29 1.83 14.22
N LYS A 70 -3.28 1.61 13.35
CA LYS A 70 -4.68 1.41 13.78
C LYS A 70 -4.80 0.26 14.78
N ILE A 71 -4.21 -0.90 14.47
CA ILE A 71 -4.22 -2.08 15.36
C ILE A 71 -3.62 -1.74 16.72
N THR A 72 -2.45 -1.08 16.74
CA THR A 72 -1.79 -0.68 17.98
C THR A 72 -2.66 0.23 18.83
N TYR A 73 -3.32 1.24 18.23
CA TYR A 73 -4.23 2.11 18.97
C TYR A 73 -5.43 1.33 19.56
N GLU A 74 -6.05 0.45 18.77
CA GLU A 74 -7.19 -0.37 19.22
C GLU A 74 -6.79 -1.30 20.37
N THR A 75 -5.62 -1.94 20.30
CA THR A 75 -5.09 -2.77 21.39
C THR A 75 -4.81 -1.94 22.65
N THR A 76 -4.14 -0.80 22.52
CA THR A 76 -3.82 0.05 23.69
C THR A 76 -5.09 0.59 24.36
N GLU A 77 -6.10 0.97 23.58
CA GLU A 77 -7.38 1.44 24.13
C GLU A 77 -8.12 0.33 24.87
N GLN A 78 -8.13 -0.90 24.32
CA GLN A 78 -8.71 -2.07 24.98
C GLN A 78 -7.99 -2.40 26.29
N GLU A 79 -6.65 -2.41 26.30
CA GLU A 79 -5.85 -2.66 27.50
C GLU A 79 -6.10 -1.62 28.60
N GLN A 80 -6.25 -0.34 28.22
CA GLN A 80 -6.59 0.72 29.16
C GLN A 80 -7.99 0.54 29.73
N GLN A 81 -8.98 0.22 28.88
CA GLN A 81 -10.35 -0.02 29.31
C GLN A 81 -10.42 -1.22 30.27
N ASP A 82 -9.70 -2.30 29.99
CA ASP A 82 -9.64 -3.48 30.84
C ASP A 82 -8.96 -3.19 32.18
N ALA A 83 -7.90 -2.39 32.18
CA ALA A 83 -7.24 -1.93 33.41
C ALA A 83 -8.18 -1.07 34.27
N VAL A 84 -8.91 -0.13 33.66
CA VAL A 84 -9.90 0.72 34.35
C VAL A 84 -11.03 -0.13 34.90
N ASN A 85 -11.56 -1.08 34.12
CA ASN A 85 -12.62 -1.99 34.57
C ASN A 85 -12.17 -2.82 35.77
N LYS A 86 -10.92 -3.32 35.75
CA LYS A 86 -10.33 -4.04 36.87
C LYS A 86 -10.20 -3.18 38.12
N ILE A 87 -9.77 -1.92 37.98
CA ILE A 87 -9.69 -0.96 39.11
C ILE A 87 -11.09 -0.72 39.68
N ASN A 88 -12.09 -0.47 38.84
CA ASN A 88 -13.47 -0.24 39.27
C ASN A 88 -14.05 -1.45 40.00
N GLN A 89 -13.77 -2.67 39.54
CA GLN A 89 -14.17 -3.90 40.24
C GLN A 89 -13.52 -4.03 41.63
N LEU A 90 -12.23 -3.69 41.75
CA LEU A 90 -11.53 -3.71 43.03
C LEU A 90 -12.08 -2.66 44.01
N LEU A 91 -12.35 -1.44 43.53
CA LEU A 91 -12.91 -0.36 44.34
C LEU A 91 -14.34 -0.65 44.79
N ASN A 92 -15.18 -1.21 43.90
CA ASN A 92 -16.57 -1.53 44.23
C ASN A 92 -16.70 -2.83 45.05
N GLY A 93 -15.68 -3.69 45.06
CA GLY A 93 -15.65 -4.92 45.86
C GLY A 93 -15.01 -4.77 47.24
N SER A 94 -14.53 -3.57 47.61
CA SER A 94 -13.88 -3.28 48.90
C SER A 94 -14.73 -2.44 49.87
N THR A 95 -16.02 -2.27 49.57
CA THR A 95 -17.07 -1.78 50.49
C THR A 95 -18.07 -2.88 50.79
#